data_AF-A0A7C5KKQ2-F1
#
_entry.id   AF-A0A7C5KKQ2-F1
#
_cell.length_a   1.000
_cell.length_b   1.000
_cell.length_c   1.000
_cell.angle_alpha   90.00
_cell.angle_beta   90.00
_cell.angle_gamma   90.00
#
_symmetry.space_group_name_H-M   'P 1'
#
loop_
_entity.id
_entity.type
_entity.pdbx_description
1 polymer ?
#
loop_
_entity_poly.entity_id
_entity_poly.type
_entity_poly.pdbx_seq_one_letter_code
_entity_poly.pdbx_strand_id
1 'polypeptide(L)'
;MQTKTPSRTKSQVSIPPSSKSLRENPVPLPQTGVLGSILTDLEIDGRSVKALQEFRYKLRYKLYDIAEQLATRCRRVGLEAEGLIKPDPFGQEAAPRASIRKLRRSAALQWLNATLEGRFDSEFSRLLRHRWIPILLADYRDAHPAPFLIESFFDYAEGFLTSYIWNRPAENIVGEAWTLHAIRQALDLQRRIFGLDLRR
;
A
#
# COMPACT_ATOMS: atom_id res chain seq x y z
N MET A 1 -59.34 48.79 -25.20
CA MET A 1 -59.31 47.95 -26.41
C MET A 1 -58.14 48.39 -27.27
N GLN A 2 -57.48 47.40 -27.90
CA GLN A 2 -56.47 47.49 -28.96
C GLN A 2 -55.00 47.79 -28.58
N THR A 3 -54.18 46.87 -29.08
CA THR A 3 -52.75 46.64 -29.02
C THR A 3 -51.98 47.46 -30.06
N LYS A 4 -50.68 47.73 -29.83
CA LYS A 4 -49.60 47.60 -30.84
C LYS A 4 -48.18 47.87 -30.26
N THR A 5 -47.36 46.83 -30.36
CA THR A 5 -45.91 46.67 -30.62
C THR A 5 -44.90 47.82 -30.40
N PRO A 6 -43.66 47.45 -29.99
CA PRO A 6 -42.49 47.59 -30.88
C PRO A 6 -41.67 46.27 -30.93
N SER A 7 -41.30 45.76 -32.11
CA SER A 7 -40.16 46.15 -32.97
C SER A 7 -38.78 45.82 -32.39
N ARG A 8 -38.33 44.64 -32.82
CA ARG A 8 -37.01 43.98 -32.83
C ARG A 8 -35.86 44.90 -33.28
N THR A 9 -34.68 44.82 -32.64
CA THR A 9 -33.35 44.88 -33.30
C THR A 9 -32.23 44.30 -32.42
N LYS A 10 -31.59 43.25 -32.98
CA LYS A 10 -30.21 42.72 -32.85
C LYS A 10 -29.39 43.04 -31.59
N SER A 11 -28.95 41.98 -30.91
CA SER A 11 -27.59 41.91 -30.36
C SER A 11 -26.93 40.60 -30.77
N GLN A 12 -25.73 40.75 -31.31
CA GLN A 12 -24.90 39.73 -31.95
C GLN A 12 -24.41 38.69 -30.96
N VAL A 13 -24.43 37.44 -31.41
CA VAL A 13 -23.60 36.34 -30.91
C VAL A 13 -22.15 36.73 -31.09
N SER A 14 -21.41 36.80 -29.99
CA SER A 14 -19.95 36.86 -29.99
C SER A 14 -19.43 35.67 -29.17
N ILE A 15 -18.90 34.68 -29.88
CA ILE A 15 -18.03 33.65 -29.34
C ILE A 15 -16.61 34.23 -29.35
N PRO A 16 -15.85 34.14 -28.25
CA PRO A 16 -14.41 34.06 -28.33
C PRO A 16 -13.87 32.71 -27.83
N PRO A 17 -12.62 32.37 -28.17
CA PRO A 17 -12.21 31.01 -28.49
C PRO A 17 -11.26 30.38 -27.46
N SER A 18 -10.99 29.09 -27.70
CA SER A 18 -9.73 28.38 -27.43
C SER A 18 -9.40 28.01 -25.97
N SER A 19 -9.61 26.72 -25.70
CA SER A 19 -8.64 25.81 -25.08
C SER A 19 -7.43 26.45 -24.37
N LYS A 20 -7.52 26.53 -23.05
CA LYS A 20 -6.34 26.48 -22.18
C LYS A 20 -6.45 25.23 -21.31
N SER A 21 -5.45 24.37 -21.48
CA SER A 21 -5.17 23.22 -20.64
C SER A 21 -5.27 23.60 -19.17
N LEU A 22 -6.13 22.88 -18.45
CA LEU A 22 -5.97 22.73 -17.00
C LEU A 22 -4.62 22.03 -16.79
N ARG A 23 -3.56 22.82 -16.62
CA ARG A 23 -2.39 22.36 -15.88
C ARG A 23 -2.89 22.05 -14.48
N GLU A 24 -3.02 20.76 -14.17
CA GLU A 24 -3.00 20.28 -12.80
C GLU A 24 -1.70 20.79 -12.19
N ASN A 25 -1.78 21.84 -11.39
CA ASN A 25 -0.68 22.20 -10.51
C ASN A 25 -0.63 21.11 -9.44
N PRO A 26 0.49 20.36 -9.30
CA PRO A 26 0.61 19.40 -8.21
C PRO A 26 0.47 20.18 -6.89
N VAL A 27 -0.44 19.72 -6.04
CA VAL A 27 -0.61 20.27 -4.69
C VAL A 27 0.73 20.12 -3.96
N PRO A 28 1.35 21.21 -3.48
CA PRO A 28 2.62 21.09 -2.76
C PRO A 28 2.37 20.37 -1.43
N LEU A 29 3.02 19.22 -1.27
CA LEU A 29 3.01 18.46 -0.01
C LEU A 29 3.69 19.27 1.10
N PRO A 30 3.19 19.22 2.35
CA PRO A 30 3.77 19.96 3.46
C PRO A 30 5.17 19.41 3.81
N GLN A 31 6.21 20.21 3.57
CA GLN A 31 7.59 19.92 4.00
C GLN A 31 7.76 20.27 5.48
N THR A 32 7.61 19.30 6.38
CA THR A 32 8.03 19.46 7.78
C THR A 32 8.69 18.20 8.33
N GLY A 33 9.97 18.35 8.70
CA GLY A 33 10.76 17.35 9.45
C GLY A 33 11.53 16.35 8.58
N VAL A 34 12.52 15.69 9.20
CA VAL A 34 13.36 14.61 8.62
C VAL A 34 12.54 13.50 7.94
N LEU A 35 11.28 13.32 8.36
CA LEU A 35 10.31 12.43 7.71
C LEU A 35 9.86 12.92 6.33
N GLY A 36 9.70 14.23 6.14
CA GLY A 36 9.40 14.82 4.83
C GLY A 36 10.51 14.59 3.82
N SER A 37 11.78 14.71 4.23
CA SER A 37 12.93 14.47 3.34
C SER A 37 13.16 12.98 3.01
N ILE A 38 12.83 12.05 3.93
CA ILE A 38 12.94 10.59 3.65
C ILE A 38 11.85 10.14 2.65
N LEU A 39 10.68 10.78 2.68
CA LEU A 39 9.55 10.46 1.78
C LEU A 39 9.67 11.12 0.40
N THR A 40 10.40 12.24 0.25
CA THR A 40 10.54 12.95 -1.03
C THR A 40 11.45 12.25 -2.06
N ASP A 41 12.35 11.36 -1.62
CA ASP A 41 13.35 10.76 -2.52
C ASP A 41 12.87 9.49 -3.24
N LEU A 42 11.67 9.00 -2.96
CA LEU A 42 11.03 7.90 -3.67
C LEU A 42 9.51 8.07 -3.66
N GLU A 43 9.02 9.06 -4.41
CA GLU A 43 7.61 9.08 -4.75
C GLU A 43 7.30 7.85 -5.60
N ILE A 44 6.30 7.07 -5.19
CA ILE A 44 5.78 6.01 -6.05
C ILE A 44 5.15 6.66 -7.28
N ASP A 45 5.58 6.26 -8.46
CA ASP A 45 5.08 6.89 -9.68
C ASP A 45 3.61 6.48 -9.94
N GLY A 46 2.87 7.31 -10.67
CA GLY A 46 1.44 7.07 -10.94
C GLY A 46 1.14 5.75 -11.67
N ARG A 47 2.10 5.21 -12.45
CA ARG A 47 1.94 3.91 -13.12
C ARG A 47 2.04 2.78 -12.09
N SER A 48 2.98 2.89 -11.16
CA SER A 48 3.13 1.94 -10.06
C SER A 48 1.91 1.96 -9.13
N VAL A 49 1.36 3.14 -8.81
CA VAL A 49 0.08 3.26 -8.08
C VAL A 49 -1.05 2.54 -8.81
N LYS A 50 -1.19 2.77 -10.13
CA LYS A 50 -2.23 2.11 -10.93
C LYS A 50 -2.06 0.59 -10.93
N ALA A 51 -0.84 0.09 -11.06
CA ALA A 51 -0.55 -1.34 -11.03
C ALA A 51 -0.93 -1.98 -9.67
N LEU A 52 -0.65 -1.30 -8.55
CA LEU A 52 -1.07 -1.74 -7.22
C LEU A 52 -2.60 -1.81 -7.08
N GLN A 53 -3.31 -0.81 -7.60
CA GLN A 53 -4.77 -0.76 -7.55
C GLN A 53 -5.41 -1.84 -8.43
N GLU A 54 -4.85 -2.10 -9.62
CA GLU A 54 -5.28 -3.22 -10.48
C GLU A 54 -5.03 -4.57 -9.79
N PHE A 55 -3.90 -4.73 -9.11
CA PHE A 55 -3.61 -5.92 -8.33
C PHE A 55 -4.58 -6.10 -7.17
N ARG A 56 -4.87 -5.02 -6.43
CA ARG A 56 -5.91 -5.01 -5.39
C ARG A 56 -7.26 -5.48 -5.92
N TYR A 57 -7.65 -4.98 -7.08
CA TYR A 57 -8.91 -5.35 -7.73
C TYR A 57 -8.96 -6.84 -8.05
N LYS A 58 -7.87 -7.42 -8.58
CA LYS A 58 -7.76 -8.87 -8.82
C LYS A 58 -7.88 -9.69 -7.53
N LEU A 59 -7.35 -9.17 -6.43
CA LEU A 59 -7.37 -9.85 -5.12
C LEU A 59 -8.64 -9.61 -4.30
N ARG A 60 -9.59 -8.77 -4.74
CA ARG A 60 -10.69 -8.24 -3.91
C ARG A 60 -11.49 -9.30 -3.12
N TYR A 61 -11.73 -10.48 -3.71
CA TYR A 61 -12.49 -11.55 -3.06
C TYR A 61 -11.65 -12.45 -2.17
N LYS A 62 -10.32 -12.39 -2.28
CA LYS A 62 -9.35 -13.17 -1.51
C LYS A 62 -8.61 -12.33 -0.48
N LEU A 63 -8.76 -11.00 -0.51
CA LEU A 63 -7.96 -10.08 0.29
C LEU A 63 -8.07 -10.36 1.80
N TYR A 64 -9.26 -10.76 2.24
CA TYR A 64 -9.49 -11.16 3.62
C TYR A 64 -8.70 -12.42 4.02
N ASP A 65 -8.72 -13.45 3.17
CA ASP A 65 -7.99 -14.70 3.40
C ASP A 65 -6.47 -14.47 3.33
N ILE A 66 -6.02 -13.64 2.38
CA ILE A 66 -4.62 -13.22 2.23
C ILE A 66 -4.15 -12.51 3.50
N ALA A 67 -4.94 -11.56 4.02
CA ALA A 67 -4.62 -10.85 5.25
C ALA A 67 -4.57 -11.80 6.46
N GLU A 68 -5.43 -12.82 6.49
CA GLU A 68 -5.43 -13.83 7.56
C GLU A 68 -4.20 -14.74 7.51
N GLN A 69 -3.81 -15.20 6.33
CA GLN A 69 -2.60 -16.00 6.13
C GLN A 69 -1.35 -15.20 6.50
N LEU A 70 -1.27 -13.95 6.04
CA LEU A 70 -0.18 -13.04 6.34
C LEU A 70 -0.08 -12.78 7.85
N ALA A 71 -1.19 -12.41 8.50
CA ALA A 71 -1.24 -12.19 9.95
C ALA A 71 -0.82 -13.42 10.78
N THR A 72 -1.06 -14.62 10.27
CA THR A 72 -0.71 -15.88 10.95
C THR A 72 0.77 -16.22 10.72
N ARG A 73 1.30 -16.03 9.52
CA ARG A 73 2.66 -16.49 9.18
C ARG A 73 3.76 -15.47 9.50
N CYS A 74 3.46 -14.17 9.46
CA CYS A 74 4.47 -13.11 9.60
C CYS A 74 5.30 -13.19 10.89
N ARG A 75 4.65 -13.38 12.05
CA ARG A 75 5.37 -13.50 13.31
C ARG A 75 6.25 -14.75 13.33
N ARG A 76 5.74 -15.86 12.82
CA ARG A 76 6.46 -17.12 12.77
C ARG A 76 7.74 -17.01 11.93
N VAL A 77 7.67 -16.38 10.76
CA VAL A 77 8.87 -16.18 9.92
C VAL A 77 9.93 -15.38 10.67
N GLY A 78 9.51 -14.35 11.41
CA GLY A 78 10.42 -13.62 12.29
C GLY A 78 11.09 -14.52 13.34
N LEU A 79 10.31 -15.34 14.04
CA LEU A 79 10.84 -16.28 15.05
C LEU A 79 11.72 -17.39 14.44
N GLU A 80 11.41 -17.85 13.22
CA GLU A 80 12.23 -18.80 12.46
C GLU A 80 13.58 -18.15 12.08
N ALA A 81 13.56 -16.89 11.65
CA ALA A 81 14.77 -16.12 11.32
C ALA A 81 15.67 -15.87 12.55
N GLU A 82 15.10 -15.76 13.75
CA GLU A 82 15.84 -15.68 15.02
C GLU A 82 16.41 -17.03 15.48
N GLY A 83 16.00 -18.14 14.86
CA GLY A 83 16.30 -19.49 15.35
C GLY A 83 15.61 -19.84 16.68
N LEU A 84 14.64 -19.03 17.13
CA LEU A 84 13.87 -19.31 18.35
C LEU A 84 12.91 -20.48 18.16
N ILE A 85 12.47 -20.71 16.92
CA ILE A 85 11.69 -21.87 16.53
C ILE A 85 12.35 -22.53 15.32
N LYS A 86 12.17 -23.85 15.19
CA LYS A 86 12.67 -24.58 14.02
C LYS A 86 11.90 -24.13 12.77
N PRO A 87 12.58 -23.91 11.63
CA PRO A 87 11.91 -23.72 10.36
C PRO A 87 11.03 -24.92 10.09
N ASP A 88 9.73 -24.69 10.04
CA ASP A 88 8.81 -25.74 9.67
C ASP A 88 7.78 -25.16 8.67
N PRO A 89 7.92 -25.53 7.38
CA PRO A 89 7.09 -25.00 6.32
C PRO A 89 5.63 -25.44 6.44
N PHE A 90 5.34 -26.50 7.22
CA PHE A 90 4.00 -27.07 7.39
C PHE A 90 3.46 -26.94 8.82
N GLY A 91 4.26 -26.39 9.73
CA GLY A 91 3.88 -26.33 11.13
C GLY A 91 2.63 -25.50 11.35
N GLN A 92 1.75 -26.01 12.19
CA GLN A 92 0.65 -25.25 12.74
C GLN A 92 1.13 -24.57 14.03
N GLU A 93 1.08 -23.24 14.08
CA GLU A 93 1.35 -22.51 15.32
C GLU A 93 0.23 -22.80 16.32
N ALA A 94 0.54 -22.85 17.62
CA ALA A 94 -0.50 -22.85 18.64
C ALA A 94 -1.36 -21.60 18.44
N ALA A 95 -2.65 -21.79 18.14
CA ALA A 95 -3.50 -20.70 17.71
C ALA A 95 -3.51 -19.58 18.78
N PRO A 96 -3.18 -18.33 18.43
CA PRO A 96 -3.26 -17.23 19.37
C PRO A 96 -4.70 -17.07 19.85
N ARG A 97 -4.90 -16.44 21.02
CA ARG A 97 -6.25 -16.13 21.52
C ARG A 97 -7.06 -15.44 20.42
N ALA A 98 -8.35 -15.77 20.32
CA ALA A 98 -9.21 -15.29 19.24
C ALA A 98 -9.22 -13.76 19.09
N SER A 99 -9.09 -13.01 20.20
CA SER A 99 -8.98 -11.54 20.20
C SER A 99 -7.72 -11.04 19.49
N ILE A 100 -6.57 -11.67 19.74
CA ILE A 100 -5.28 -11.33 19.12
C ILE A 100 -5.31 -11.66 17.63
N ARG A 101 -5.85 -12.83 17.27
CA ARG A 101 -6.01 -13.25 15.87
C ARG A 101 -6.83 -12.22 15.08
N LYS A 102 -7.96 -11.78 15.63
CA LYS A 102 -8.82 -10.74 15.02
C LYS A 102 -8.07 -9.42 14.88
N LEU A 103 -7.33 -9.00 15.92
CA LEU A 103 -6.55 -7.77 15.92
C LEU A 103 -5.45 -7.79 14.83
N ARG A 104 -4.66 -8.87 14.75
CA ARG A 104 -3.61 -9.05 13.75
C ARG A 104 -4.15 -9.08 12.33
N ARG A 105 -5.23 -9.83 12.11
CA ARG A 105 -5.87 -9.85 10.79
C ARG A 105 -6.40 -8.48 10.39
N SER A 106 -6.99 -7.73 11.32
CA SER A 106 -7.47 -6.37 11.05
C SER A 106 -6.31 -5.43 10.68
N ALA A 107 -5.18 -5.52 11.39
CA ALA A 107 -3.98 -4.75 11.07
C ALA A 107 -3.40 -5.14 9.70
N ALA A 108 -3.29 -6.45 9.40
CA ALA A 108 -2.82 -6.94 8.11
C ALA A 108 -3.72 -6.45 6.96
N LEU A 109 -5.04 -6.51 7.14
CA LEU A 109 -5.99 -6.08 6.12
C LEU A 109 -5.92 -4.57 5.87
N GLN A 110 -5.80 -3.75 6.92
CA GLN A 110 -5.65 -2.30 6.79
C GLN A 110 -4.35 -1.94 6.09
N TRP A 111 -3.25 -2.54 6.51
CA TRP A 111 -1.93 -2.36 5.92
C TRP A 111 -1.90 -2.77 4.44
N LEU A 112 -2.42 -3.96 4.10
CA LEU A 112 -2.51 -4.44 2.72
C LEU A 112 -3.36 -3.50 1.84
N ASN A 113 -4.52 -3.07 2.34
CA ASN A 113 -5.35 -2.13 1.58
C ASN A 113 -4.62 -0.81 1.32
N ALA A 114 -4.04 -0.20 2.36
CA ALA A 114 -3.36 1.07 2.23
C ALA A 114 -2.14 0.98 1.29
N THR A 115 -1.37 -0.10 1.39
CA THR A 115 -0.24 -0.39 0.51
C THR A 115 -0.71 -0.51 -0.95
N LEU A 116 -1.75 -1.29 -1.20
CA LEU A 116 -2.24 -1.54 -2.56
C LEU A 116 -3.08 -0.38 -3.15
N GLU A 117 -3.54 0.53 -2.31
CA GLU A 117 -4.16 1.80 -2.76
C GLU A 117 -3.10 2.81 -3.22
N GLY A 118 -1.83 2.61 -2.86
CA GLY A 118 -0.71 3.47 -3.24
C GLY A 118 -0.65 4.79 -2.46
N ARG A 119 -1.26 4.87 -1.27
CA ARG A 119 -1.28 6.08 -0.44
C ARG A 119 -0.13 6.03 0.58
N PHE A 120 1.00 6.65 0.25
CA PHE A 120 2.21 6.68 1.09
C PHE A 120 2.45 8.05 1.72
N ASP A 121 1.45 8.58 2.42
CA ASP A 121 1.53 9.87 3.09
C ASP A 121 2.06 9.75 4.54
N SER A 122 2.04 10.87 5.27
CA SER A 122 2.45 10.93 6.66
C SER A 122 1.55 10.10 7.58
N GLU A 123 0.25 9.98 7.26
CA GLU A 123 -0.68 9.14 8.00
C GLU A 123 -0.35 7.66 7.83
N PHE A 124 -0.12 7.22 6.59
CA PHE A 124 0.34 5.87 6.28
C PHE A 124 1.60 5.53 7.09
N SER A 125 2.60 6.42 7.05
CA SER A 125 3.86 6.22 7.76
C SER A 125 3.66 6.09 9.28
N ARG A 126 2.80 6.94 9.86
CA ARG A 126 2.44 6.90 11.27
C ARG A 126 1.73 5.59 11.64
N LEU A 127 0.74 5.18 10.84
CA LEU A 127 -0.02 3.95 11.06
C LEU A 127 0.88 2.72 10.93
N LEU A 128 1.77 2.71 9.94
CA LEU A 128 2.73 1.63 9.74
C LEU A 128 3.63 1.45 10.97
N ARG A 129 4.28 2.51 11.43
CA ARG A 129 5.21 2.47 12.58
C ARG A 129 4.55 2.15 13.90
N HIS A 130 3.42 2.79 14.18
CA HIS A 130 2.88 2.83 15.55
C HIS A 130 1.67 1.92 15.74
N ARG A 131 1.12 1.34 14.66
CA ARG A 131 -0.07 0.50 14.74
C ARG A 131 0.11 -0.84 14.05
N TRP A 132 0.33 -0.85 12.74
CA TRP A 132 0.26 -2.11 11.99
C TRP A 132 1.44 -3.02 12.29
N ILE A 133 2.67 -2.54 12.13
CA ILE A 133 3.88 -3.36 12.36
C ILE A 133 3.99 -3.83 13.83
N PRO A 134 3.76 -2.97 14.84
CA PRO A 134 3.64 -3.43 16.21
C PRO A 134 2.60 -4.54 16.39
N ILE A 135 1.36 -4.37 15.91
CA ILE A 135 0.34 -5.42 16.09
C ILE A 135 0.74 -6.74 15.42
N LEU A 136 1.33 -6.66 14.22
CA LEU A 136 1.68 -7.83 13.42
C LEU A 136 2.87 -8.61 14.00
N LEU A 137 3.88 -7.90 14.52
CA LEU A 137 5.17 -8.50 14.87
C LEU A 137 5.47 -8.51 16.37
N ALA A 138 4.92 -7.56 17.14
CA ALA A 138 5.21 -7.45 18.56
C ALA A 138 4.85 -8.72 19.32
N ASP A 139 5.64 -8.99 20.36
CA ASP A 139 5.21 -9.85 21.45
C ASP A 139 4.32 -9.10 22.44
N TYR A 140 3.55 -9.85 23.24
CA TYR A 140 2.76 -9.29 24.34
C TYR A 140 3.59 -8.43 25.31
N ARG A 141 4.92 -8.61 25.29
CA ARG A 141 5.86 -8.00 26.21
C ARG A 141 6.57 -6.76 25.65
N ASP A 142 6.70 -6.65 24.32
CA ASP A 142 7.45 -5.56 23.68
C ASP A 142 6.66 -4.96 22.52
N ALA A 143 6.26 -3.69 22.68
CA ALA A 143 5.50 -2.96 21.67
C ALA A 143 6.32 -2.52 20.44
N HIS A 144 7.64 -2.65 20.49
CA HIS A 144 8.55 -2.22 19.42
C HIS A 144 9.28 -3.43 18.84
N PRO A 145 8.87 -3.93 17.66
CA PRO A 145 9.56 -5.05 17.03
C PRO A 145 10.99 -4.64 16.63
N ALA A 146 11.93 -5.56 16.81
CA ALA A 146 13.32 -5.36 16.43
C ALA A 146 13.46 -5.13 14.92
N PRO A 147 14.44 -4.33 14.45
CA PRO A 147 14.60 -4.00 13.02
C PRO A 147 14.64 -5.23 12.08
N PHE A 148 15.34 -6.30 12.47
CA PHE A 148 15.44 -7.51 11.64
C PHE A 148 14.10 -8.26 11.51
N LEU A 149 13.20 -8.18 12.51
CA LEU A 149 11.84 -8.76 12.42
C LEU A 149 11.02 -8.02 11.37
N ILE A 150 11.18 -6.70 11.33
CA ILE A 150 10.53 -5.83 10.36
C ILE A 150 11.05 -6.14 8.95
N GLU A 151 12.36 -6.33 8.80
CA GLU A 151 12.99 -6.75 7.54
C GLU A 151 12.45 -8.12 7.07
N SER A 152 12.50 -9.13 7.95
CA SER A 152 11.98 -10.48 7.67
C SER A 152 10.50 -10.48 7.29
N PHE A 153 9.71 -9.60 7.92
CA PHE A 153 8.31 -9.39 7.57
C PHE A 153 8.15 -8.88 6.14
N PHE A 154 8.92 -7.86 5.75
CA PHE A 154 8.81 -7.29 4.41
C PHE A 154 9.30 -8.27 3.33
N ASP A 155 10.35 -9.04 3.61
CA ASP A 155 10.85 -10.08 2.69
C ASP A 155 9.82 -11.20 2.49
N TYR A 156 9.20 -11.65 3.58
CA TYR A 156 8.11 -12.61 3.50
C TYR A 156 6.91 -12.03 2.74
N ALA A 157 6.51 -10.80 3.05
CA ALA A 157 5.39 -10.14 2.38
C ALA A 157 5.64 -9.99 0.87
N GLU A 158 6.87 -9.64 0.48
CA GLU A 158 7.27 -9.53 -0.92
C GLU A 158 7.13 -10.87 -1.64
N GLY A 159 7.71 -11.95 -1.10
CA GLY A 159 7.60 -13.29 -1.68
C GLY A 159 6.16 -13.80 -1.70
N PHE A 160 5.39 -13.55 -0.64
CA PHE A 160 4.00 -13.96 -0.52
C PHE A 160 3.11 -13.24 -1.54
N LEU A 161 3.20 -11.92 -1.67
CA LEU A 161 2.42 -11.16 -2.66
C LEU A 161 2.83 -11.51 -4.09
N THR A 162 4.14 -11.69 -4.33
CA THR A 162 4.68 -12.20 -5.60
C THR A 162 4.02 -13.51 -5.98
N SER A 163 3.85 -14.46 -5.05
CA SER A 163 3.20 -15.75 -5.37
C SER A 163 1.78 -15.61 -5.96
N TYR A 164 1.05 -14.54 -5.63
CA TYR A 164 -0.30 -14.29 -6.19
C TYR A 164 -0.29 -13.72 -7.61
N ILE A 165 0.85 -13.19 -8.06
CA ILE A 165 1.04 -12.66 -9.42
C ILE A 165 1.30 -13.83 -10.38
N TRP A 166 2.20 -14.76 -10.01
CA TRP A 166 2.64 -15.87 -10.88
C TRP A 166 1.70 -17.08 -10.93
N ASN A 167 0.50 -17.01 -10.35
CA ASN A 167 -0.45 -18.12 -10.42
C ASN A 167 -1.05 -18.35 -11.83
N ARG A 168 -0.80 -17.45 -12.80
CA ARG A 168 -1.19 -17.61 -14.22
C ARG A 168 -0.16 -17.00 -15.18
N PRO A 169 1.07 -17.53 -15.22
CA PRO A 169 2.19 -16.91 -15.95
C PRO A 169 1.98 -16.85 -17.48
N ALA A 170 1.03 -17.62 -18.00
CA ALA A 170 0.66 -17.60 -19.42
C ALA A 170 -0.23 -16.39 -19.81
N GLU A 171 -0.81 -15.67 -18.85
CA GLU A 171 -1.85 -14.67 -19.14
C GLU A 171 -1.32 -13.23 -19.32
N ASN A 172 -0.19 -12.79 -18.70
CA ASN A 172 0.44 -11.50 -19.06
C ASN A 172 1.83 -11.22 -18.44
N ILE A 173 2.93 -11.60 -19.11
CA ILE A 173 4.30 -11.37 -18.60
C ILE A 173 4.60 -9.88 -18.32
N VAL A 174 4.09 -8.95 -19.14
CA VAL A 174 4.41 -7.51 -19.02
C VAL A 174 3.60 -6.82 -17.93
N GLY A 175 2.29 -7.11 -17.83
CA GLY A 175 1.44 -6.57 -16.77
C GLY A 175 1.83 -7.08 -15.38
N GLU A 176 2.27 -8.34 -15.29
CA GLU A 176 2.76 -8.97 -14.08
C GLU A 176 4.12 -8.40 -13.65
N ALA A 177 5.02 -8.12 -14.60
CA ALA A 177 6.31 -7.48 -14.30
C ALA A 177 6.16 -6.07 -13.70
N TRP A 178 5.22 -5.25 -14.21
CA TRP A 178 4.94 -3.94 -13.63
C TRP A 178 4.31 -4.04 -12.24
N THR A 179 3.43 -5.03 -12.04
CA THR A 179 2.82 -5.28 -10.72
C THR A 179 3.89 -5.67 -9.70
N LEU A 180 4.83 -6.55 -10.05
CA LEU A 180 5.95 -6.90 -9.18
C LEU A 180 6.83 -5.69 -8.89
N HIS A 181 7.18 -4.91 -9.92
CA HIS A 181 7.97 -3.70 -9.72
C HIS A 181 7.30 -2.72 -8.74
N ALA A 182 5.99 -2.50 -8.90
CA ALA A 182 5.22 -1.61 -8.05
C ALA A 182 5.12 -2.13 -6.60
N ILE A 183 4.95 -3.44 -6.40
CA ILE A 183 4.98 -4.04 -5.05
C ILE A 183 6.34 -3.86 -4.40
N ARG A 184 7.42 -4.13 -5.15
CA ARG A 184 8.78 -3.96 -4.64
C ARG A 184 9.05 -2.51 -4.24
N GLN A 185 8.72 -1.55 -5.09
CA GLN A 185 8.83 -0.12 -4.76
C GLN A 185 8.01 0.24 -3.50
N ALA A 186 6.78 -0.25 -3.39
CA ALA A 186 5.91 0.00 -2.25
C ALA A 186 6.48 -0.57 -0.93
N LEU A 187 7.08 -1.76 -0.97
CA LEU A 187 7.71 -2.37 0.21
C LEU A 187 9.05 -1.71 0.53
N ASP A 188 9.82 -1.30 -0.47
CA ASP A 188 11.08 -0.58 -0.28
C ASP A 188 10.87 0.78 0.38
N LEU A 189 9.82 1.51 -0.01
CA LEU A 189 9.40 2.74 0.67
C LEU A 189 9.10 2.47 2.15
N GLN A 190 8.43 1.36 2.44
CA GLN A 190 8.09 0.98 3.81
C GLN A 190 9.32 0.58 4.63
N ARG A 191 10.28 -0.13 4.03
CA ARG A 191 11.58 -0.45 4.66
C ARG A 191 12.33 0.84 5.05
N ARG A 192 12.35 1.84 4.17
CA ARG A 192 12.96 3.16 4.44
C ARG A 192 12.28 3.91 5.57
N ILE A 193 10.96 3.78 5.73
CA ILE A 193 10.28 4.33 6.91
C ILE A 193 10.98 3.78 8.16
N PHE A 194 11.27 2.48 8.25
CA PHE A 194 11.99 1.94 9.41
C PHE A 194 13.49 2.20 9.45
N GLY A 195 14.06 2.94 8.49
CA GLY A 195 15.51 3.14 8.39
C GLY A 195 16.26 1.85 8.03
N LEU A 196 15.58 0.90 7.40
CA LEU A 196 16.19 -0.34 6.90
C LEU A 196 16.84 -0.06 5.54
N ASP A 197 18.11 -0.41 5.40
CA ASP A 197 18.89 -0.20 4.18
C ASP A 197 18.41 -1.11 3.05
N LEU A 198 18.28 -0.56 1.84
CA LEU A 198 17.70 -1.27 0.68
C LEU A 198 18.65 -2.26 -0.02
N ARG A 199 19.83 -2.52 0.54
CA ARG A 199 20.86 -3.34 -0.12
C ARG A 199 21.69 -4.12 0.89
N ARG A 200 21.42 -5.42 0.97
CA ARG A 200 22.46 -6.44 1.08
C ARG A 200 22.47 -7.25 -0.21
#